data_AF-A0A8J2RRU9-F1
#
_entry.id   AF-A0A8J2RRU9-F1
#
_cell.length_a   1.000
_cell.length_b   1.000
_cell.length_c   1.000
_cell.angle_alpha   90.00
_cell.angle_beta   90.00
_cell.angle_gamma   90.00
#
_symmetry.space_group_name_H-M   'P 1'
#
loop_
_entity.id
_entity.type
_entity.pdbx_description
1 polymer ?
#
loop_
_entity_poly.entity_id
_entity_poly.type
_entity_poly.pdbx_seq_one_letter_code
_entity_poly.pdbx_strand_id
1 'polypeptide(L)'
;MDKVKTDEYAAQLFNHPSKTIADLVLGTLDSTVTECMEAMEESLVTSSILEDVPKENLVKGVGLLKSRFSQKMEPICSKLERFMLEVIFKVPEHVLLPEDVAQRKKHSAKGHKKILKEIESLRAEIQTEKYKEAVFKGKLKEATETLENLKTAALEIETTSYKILRENQTTDLKENSEFILEKFEKCKTQLDGLRELAPPSETTTNMNAVFRQKEIDLFKNC
;
A
#
# COMPACT_ATOMS: atom_id res chain seq x y z
N MET A 1 -4.51 -45.57 2.02
CA MET A 1 -3.80 -44.30 1.72
C MET A 1 -2.50 -44.67 1.06
N ASP A 2 -2.27 -44.18 -0.14
CA ASP A 2 -1.26 -44.69 -1.07
C ASP A 2 0.16 -44.50 -0.53
N LYS A 3 0.96 -45.56 -0.54
CA LYS A 3 2.40 -45.54 -0.21
C LYS A 3 3.15 -44.43 -0.96
N VAL A 4 2.67 -44.08 -2.15
CA VAL A 4 3.18 -43.00 -3.00
C VAL A 4 3.13 -41.63 -2.30
N LYS A 5 2.05 -41.32 -1.58
CA LYS A 5 1.89 -40.02 -0.89
C LYS A 5 2.78 -39.89 0.34
N THR A 6 3.09 -41.02 0.99
CA THR A 6 3.98 -41.02 2.16
C THR A 6 5.43 -40.79 1.75
N ASP A 7 5.85 -41.32 0.60
CA ASP A 7 7.20 -41.12 0.08
C ASP A 7 7.40 -39.71 -0.51
N GLU A 8 6.36 -39.13 -1.15
CA GLU A 8 6.36 -37.72 -1.55
C GLU A 8 6.55 -36.77 -0.36
N TYR A 9 5.89 -37.07 0.77
CA TYR A 9 6.00 -36.25 1.98
C TYR A 9 7.37 -36.37 2.65
N ALA A 10 7.96 -37.57 2.65
CA ALA A 10 9.33 -37.78 3.08
C ALA A 10 10.33 -37.05 2.16
N ALA A 11 10.11 -37.09 0.84
CA ALA A 11 10.96 -36.39 -0.12
C ALA A 11 10.96 -34.87 0.08
N GLN A 12 9.85 -34.27 0.54
CA GLN A 12 9.82 -32.86 0.93
C GLN A 12 10.76 -32.57 2.10
N LEU A 13 10.81 -33.45 3.11
CA LEU A 13 11.72 -33.29 4.25
C LEU A 13 13.20 -33.47 3.88
N PHE A 14 13.51 -34.48 3.06
CA PHE A 14 14.89 -34.85 2.73
C PHE A 14 15.42 -34.21 1.45
N ASN A 15 14.59 -33.46 0.72
CA ASN A 15 14.84 -32.93 -0.64
C ASN A 15 15.19 -33.98 -1.71
N HIS A 16 15.10 -35.27 -1.36
CA HIS A 16 15.39 -36.40 -2.23
C HIS A 16 14.43 -37.54 -1.89
N PRO A 17 14.02 -38.38 -2.85
CA PRO A 17 13.24 -39.58 -2.57
C PRO A 17 14.00 -40.51 -1.64
N SER A 18 13.30 -41.05 -0.63
CA SER A 18 13.87 -41.97 0.37
C SER A 18 14.58 -43.17 -0.27
N LYS A 19 14.02 -43.66 -1.38
CA LYS A 19 14.58 -44.75 -2.18
C LYS A 19 15.92 -44.39 -2.81
N THR A 20 16.08 -43.17 -3.33
CA THR A 20 17.34 -42.74 -3.94
C THR A 20 18.47 -42.70 -2.91
N ILE A 21 18.18 -42.29 -1.67
CA ILE A 21 19.15 -42.30 -0.58
C ILE A 21 19.52 -43.74 -0.20
N ALA A 22 18.52 -44.63 -0.09
CA ALA A 22 18.75 -46.04 0.20
C ALA A 22 19.60 -46.73 -0.89
N ASP A 23 19.27 -46.50 -2.16
CA ASP A 23 20.01 -47.03 -3.32
C ASP A 23 21.46 -46.53 -3.32
N LEU A 24 21.70 -45.26 -2.98
CA LEU A 24 23.05 -44.70 -2.88
C LEU A 24 23.89 -45.39 -1.80
N VAL A 25 23.31 -45.61 -0.61
CA VAL A 25 24.00 -46.28 0.50
C VAL A 25 24.33 -47.73 0.14
N LEU A 26 23.37 -48.46 -0.44
CA LEU A 26 23.55 -49.85 -0.83
C LEU A 26 24.54 -49.99 -2.00
N GLY A 27 24.48 -49.10 -2.99
CA GLY A 27 25.41 -49.07 -4.10
C GLY A 27 26.83 -48.72 -3.65
N THR A 28 26.99 -47.82 -2.68
CA THR A 28 28.31 -47.52 -2.10
C THR A 28 28.86 -48.72 -1.36
N LEU A 29 28.04 -49.41 -0.56
CA LEU A 29 28.45 -50.63 0.15
C LEU A 29 28.90 -51.74 -0.81
N ASP A 30 28.13 -52.00 -1.86
CA ASP A 30 28.47 -53.01 -2.88
C ASP A 30 29.75 -52.66 -3.63
N SER A 31 29.93 -51.37 -3.95
CA SER A 31 31.14 -50.86 -4.62
C SER A 31 32.37 -51.01 -3.73
N THR A 32 32.29 -50.61 -2.45
CA THR A 32 33.40 -50.76 -1.50
C THR A 32 33.79 -52.21 -1.27
N VAL A 33 32.81 -53.12 -1.17
CA VAL A 33 33.07 -54.56 -1.07
C VAL A 33 33.80 -55.06 -2.32
N THR A 34 33.32 -54.66 -3.48
CA THR A 34 33.90 -55.07 -4.76
C THR A 34 35.35 -54.60 -4.89
N GLU A 35 35.61 -53.32 -4.57
CA GLU A 35 36.96 -52.74 -4.53
C GLU A 35 37.88 -53.49 -3.56
N CYS A 36 37.40 -53.86 -2.37
CA CYS A 36 38.17 -54.63 -1.40
C CYS A 36 38.51 -56.04 -1.90
N MET A 37 37.57 -56.71 -2.58
CA MET A 37 37.80 -58.04 -3.15
C MET A 37 38.77 -57.99 -4.34
N GLU A 38 38.71 -56.94 -5.15
CA GLU A 38 39.63 -56.70 -6.26
C GLU A 38 41.04 -56.37 -5.76
N ALA A 39 41.17 -55.51 -4.74
CA ALA A 39 42.45 -55.23 -4.09
C ALA A 39 43.05 -56.48 -3.43
N MET A 40 42.20 -57.34 -2.85
CA MET A 40 42.63 -58.64 -2.31
C MET A 40 43.13 -59.56 -3.42
N GLU A 41 42.44 -59.63 -4.57
CA GLU A 41 42.87 -60.40 -5.73
C GLU A 41 44.23 -59.93 -6.24
N GLU A 42 44.39 -58.62 -6.45
CA GLU A 42 45.64 -58.01 -6.92
C GLU A 42 46.79 -58.26 -5.95
N SER A 43 46.56 -58.12 -4.66
CA SER A 43 47.55 -58.39 -3.62
C SER A 43 47.99 -59.85 -3.60
N LEU A 44 47.04 -60.79 -3.72
CA LEU A 44 47.34 -62.23 -3.74
C LEU A 44 48.12 -62.63 -5.00
N VAL A 45 47.74 -62.09 -6.17
CA VAL A 45 48.42 -62.37 -7.45
C VAL A 45 49.82 -61.79 -7.51
N THR A 46 50.05 -60.66 -6.83
CA THR A 46 51.34 -59.96 -6.80
C THR A 46 52.24 -60.45 -5.66
N SER A 47 51.68 -61.13 -4.64
CA SER A 47 52.46 -61.64 -3.51
C SER A 47 53.35 -62.83 -3.90
N SER A 48 54.62 -62.78 -3.52
CA SER A 48 55.59 -63.88 -3.67
C SER A 48 55.34 -65.06 -2.71
N ILE A 49 54.25 -65.03 -1.95
CA ILE A 49 53.93 -66.03 -0.91
C ILE A 49 53.31 -67.30 -1.53
N LEU A 50 52.77 -67.18 -2.75
CA LEU A 50 51.99 -68.23 -3.43
C LEU A 50 52.57 -68.59 -4.81
N GLU A 51 53.90 -68.59 -4.97
CA GLU A 51 54.56 -68.88 -6.26
C GLU A 51 54.21 -70.26 -6.85
N ASP A 52 53.91 -71.24 -6.00
CA ASP A 52 53.53 -72.61 -6.42
C ASP A 52 52.07 -72.76 -6.84
N VAL A 53 51.23 -71.73 -6.66
CA VAL A 53 49.80 -71.79 -7.00
C VAL A 53 49.54 -71.10 -8.35
N PRO A 54 48.93 -71.80 -9.32
CA PRO A 54 48.55 -71.18 -10.59
C PRO A 54 47.64 -69.97 -10.36
N LYS A 55 47.99 -68.82 -10.96
CA LYS A 55 47.21 -67.57 -10.84
C LYS A 55 45.73 -67.75 -11.18
N GLU A 56 45.43 -68.60 -12.14
CA GLU A 56 44.05 -68.95 -12.54
C GLU A 56 43.22 -69.57 -11.40
N ASN A 57 43.85 -70.34 -10.51
CA ASN A 57 43.18 -70.93 -9.36
C ASN A 57 42.91 -69.89 -8.26
N LEU A 58 43.79 -68.89 -8.11
CA LEU A 58 43.59 -67.77 -7.18
C LEU A 58 42.43 -66.89 -7.64
N VAL A 59 42.40 -66.49 -8.92
CA VAL A 59 41.29 -65.72 -9.52
C VAL A 59 39.97 -66.47 -9.38
N LYS A 60 39.95 -67.78 -9.66
CA LYS A 60 38.74 -68.62 -9.45
C LYS A 60 38.33 -68.68 -7.98
N GLY A 61 39.28 -68.78 -7.06
CA GLY A 61 39.04 -68.81 -5.62
C GLY A 61 38.43 -67.52 -5.09
N VAL A 62 38.99 -66.36 -5.48
CA VAL A 62 38.45 -65.04 -5.14
C VAL A 62 37.08 -64.82 -5.81
N GLY A 63 36.90 -65.26 -7.05
CA GLY A 63 35.60 -65.24 -7.73
C GLY A 63 34.52 -66.04 -7.00
N LEU A 64 34.86 -67.23 -6.48
CA LEU A 64 33.95 -68.04 -5.64
C LEU A 64 33.64 -67.36 -4.31
N LEU A 65 34.62 -66.70 -3.69
CA LEU A 65 34.44 -65.93 -2.46
C LEU A 65 33.51 -64.73 -2.70
N LYS A 66 33.74 -63.94 -3.77
CA LYS A 66 32.89 -62.82 -4.18
C LYS A 66 31.46 -63.28 -4.40
N SER A 67 31.26 -64.36 -5.15
CA SER A 67 29.92 -64.93 -5.40
C SER A 67 29.21 -65.34 -4.11
N ARG A 68 29.89 -66.05 -3.20
CA ARG A 68 29.32 -66.44 -1.90
C ARG A 68 29.01 -65.23 -1.02
N PHE A 69 29.87 -64.23 -1.05
CA PHE A 69 29.67 -62.99 -0.30
C PHE A 69 28.43 -62.25 -0.80
N SER A 70 28.30 -62.03 -2.11
CA SER A 70 27.12 -61.39 -2.72
C SER A 70 25.83 -62.14 -2.37
N GLN A 71 25.82 -63.48 -2.47
CA GLN A 71 24.64 -64.30 -2.10
C GLN A 71 24.24 -64.15 -0.63
N LYS A 72 25.19 -63.90 0.27
CA LYS A 72 24.91 -63.69 1.70
C LYS A 72 24.55 -62.25 2.03
N MET A 73 25.10 -61.30 1.30
CA MET A 73 24.83 -59.87 1.49
C MET A 73 23.50 -59.43 0.95
N GLU A 74 23.05 -59.96 -0.19
CA GLU A 74 21.76 -59.60 -0.80
C GLU A 74 20.58 -59.59 0.19
N PRO A 75 20.30 -60.67 0.97
CA PRO A 75 19.21 -60.64 1.94
C PRO A 75 19.44 -59.69 3.12
N ILE A 76 20.68 -59.33 3.43
CA ILE A 76 21.02 -58.35 4.47
C ILE A 76 20.76 -56.94 3.95
N CYS A 77 21.21 -56.64 2.73
CA CYS A 77 20.96 -55.39 2.03
C CYS A 77 19.46 -55.14 1.85
N SER A 78 18.67 -56.15 1.46
CA SER A 78 17.21 -55.99 1.38
C SER A 78 16.54 -55.69 2.73
N LYS A 79 17.02 -56.30 3.82
CA LYS A 79 16.52 -55.99 5.17
C LYS A 79 16.91 -54.58 5.60
N LEU A 80 18.13 -54.16 5.28
CA LEU A 80 18.63 -52.83 5.55
C LEU A 80 17.84 -51.77 4.76
N GLU A 81 17.60 -52.01 3.47
CA GLU A 81 16.77 -51.16 2.61
C GLU A 81 15.39 -50.95 3.25
N ARG A 82 14.73 -52.05 3.62
CA ARG A 82 13.43 -52.00 4.25
C ARG A 82 13.45 -51.22 5.57
N PHE A 83 14.47 -51.42 6.40
CA PHE A 83 14.63 -50.69 7.66
C PHE A 83 14.81 -49.19 7.41
N MET A 84 15.66 -48.82 6.46
CA MET A 84 15.88 -47.42 6.08
C MET A 84 14.57 -46.77 5.61
N LEU A 85 13.82 -47.43 4.74
CA LEU A 85 12.58 -46.88 4.17
C LEU A 85 11.41 -46.85 5.16
N GLU A 86 11.27 -47.86 6.03
CA GLU A 86 10.10 -47.97 6.92
C GLU A 86 10.32 -47.28 8.27
N VAL A 87 11.57 -47.11 8.72
CA VAL A 87 11.88 -46.62 10.08
C VAL A 87 12.65 -45.30 10.05
N ILE A 88 13.68 -45.16 9.22
CA ILE A 88 14.57 -43.98 9.24
C ILE A 88 13.99 -42.84 8.40
N PHE A 89 13.68 -43.12 7.14
CA PHE A 89 13.25 -42.11 6.17
C PHE A 89 11.73 -41.95 6.11
N LYS A 90 10.98 -42.70 6.92
CA LYS A 90 9.53 -42.57 6.98
C LYS A 90 9.12 -41.42 7.90
N VAL A 91 8.42 -40.44 7.35
CA VAL A 91 7.71 -39.44 8.16
C VAL A 91 6.45 -40.08 8.75
N PRO A 92 6.28 -40.09 10.09
CA PRO A 92 5.08 -40.65 10.71
C PRO A 92 3.81 -39.87 10.33
N GLU A 93 2.69 -40.57 10.12
CA GLU A 93 1.43 -39.96 9.65
C GLU A 93 0.85 -38.88 10.58
N HIS A 94 1.20 -38.93 11.87
CA HIS A 94 0.74 -37.96 12.87
C HIS A 94 1.66 -36.73 12.99
N VAL A 95 2.82 -36.75 12.31
CA VAL A 95 3.79 -35.66 12.33
C VAL A 95 3.55 -34.78 11.11
N LEU A 96 3.33 -33.50 11.36
CA LEU A 96 3.34 -32.47 10.34
C LEU A 96 4.74 -31.88 10.23
N LEU A 97 5.21 -31.70 9.01
CA LEU A 97 6.45 -30.96 8.74
C LEU A 97 6.30 -29.50 9.19
N PRO A 98 7.42 -28.83 9.55
CA PRO A 98 7.41 -27.43 9.94
C PRO A 98 6.77 -26.50 8.91
N GLU A 99 6.92 -26.84 7.63
CA GLU A 99 6.37 -26.10 6.48
C GLU A 99 4.83 -26.17 6.44
N ASP A 100 4.24 -27.25 6.95
CA ASP A 100 2.80 -27.48 6.95
C ASP A 100 2.11 -27.11 8.27
N VAL A 101 2.80 -26.40 9.17
CA VAL A 101 2.21 -25.97 10.45
C VAL A 101 0.93 -25.15 10.23
N ALA A 102 0.88 -24.36 9.15
CA ALA A 102 -0.32 -23.61 8.76
C ALA A 102 -1.51 -24.52 8.42
N GLN A 103 -1.26 -25.74 7.94
CA GLN A 103 -2.31 -26.72 7.61
C GLN A 103 -2.90 -27.40 8.85
N ARG A 104 -2.27 -27.26 10.04
CA ARG A 104 -2.78 -27.81 11.30
C ARG A 104 -4.20 -27.31 11.59
N LYS A 105 -4.50 -26.06 11.26
CA LYS A 105 -5.85 -25.51 11.29
C LYS A 105 -6.33 -25.32 9.86
N LYS A 106 -7.02 -26.33 9.32
CA LYS A 106 -7.64 -26.20 7.99
C LYS A 106 -8.70 -25.11 8.02
N HIS A 107 -8.46 -24.02 7.29
CA HIS A 107 -9.49 -23.02 7.05
C HIS A 107 -10.56 -23.62 6.14
N SER A 108 -11.83 -23.55 6.55
CA SER A 108 -12.95 -23.93 5.69
C SER A 108 -12.96 -23.06 4.43
N ALA A 109 -13.31 -23.65 3.28
CA ALA A 109 -13.50 -22.93 2.03
C ALA A 109 -14.49 -21.75 2.18
N LYS A 110 -15.48 -21.88 3.08
CA LYS A 110 -16.41 -20.80 3.41
C LYS A 110 -15.71 -19.65 4.14
N GLY A 111 -14.81 -19.97 5.08
CA GLY A 111 -13.99 -19.00 5.80
C GLY A 111 -13.05 -18.24 4.87
N HIS A 112 -12.40 -18.97 3.94
CA HIS A 112 -11.53 -18.36 2.94
C HIS A 112 -12.29 -17.38 2.03
N LYS A 113 -13.46 -17.78 1.51
CA LYS A 113 -14.33 -16.88 0.72
C LYS A 113 -14.80 -15.65 1.51
N LYS A 114 -15.07 -15.80 2.81
CA LYS A 114 -15.45 -14.67 3.67
C LYS A 114 -14.30 -13.67 3.79
N ILE A 115 -13.09 -14.15 4.06
CA ILE A 115 -11.88 -13.31 4.16
C ILE A 115 -11.62 -12.56 2.85
N LEU A 116 -11.75 -13.24 1.69
CA LEU A 116 -11.58 -12.58 0.39
C LEU A 116 -12.59 -11.45 0.16
N LYS A 117 -13.86 -11.68 0.49
CA LYS A 117 -14.90 -10.64 0.40
C LYS A 117 -14.62 -9.47 1.34
N GLU A 118 -14.13 -9.74 2.53
CA GLU A 118 -13.76 -8.71 3.50
C GLU A 118 -12.58 -7.87 3.01
N ILE A 119 -11.56 -8.51 2.43
CA ILE A 119 -10.43 -7.82 1.78
C ILE A 119 -10.92 -6.92 0.64
N GLU A 120 -11.80 -7.41 -0.22
CA GLU A 120 -12.37 -6.61 -1.32
C GLU A 120 -13.19 -5.42 -0.81
N SER A 121 -14.01 -5.64 0.21
CA SER A 121 -14.80 -4.57 0.85
C SER A 121 -13.90 -3.48 1.44
N LEU A 122 -12.87 -3.88 2.20
CA LEU A 122 -11.91 -2.94 2.80
C LEU A 122 -11.13 -2.18 1.73
N ARG A 123 -10.77 -2.82 0.61
CA ARG A 123 -10.09 -2.14 -0.50
C ARG A 123 -10.97 -1.05 -1.11
N ALA A 124 -12.26 -1.33 -1.31
CA ALA A 124 -13.22 -0.35 -1.83
C ALA A 124 -13.43 0.82 -0.85
N GLU A 125 -13.50 0.52 0.45
CA GLU A 125 -13.62 1.53 1.51
C GLU A 125 -12.40 2.45 1.56
N ILE A 126 -11.18 1.88 1.54
CA ILE A 126 -9.93 2.65 1.49
C ILE A 126 -9.89 3.57 0.27
N GLN A 127 -10.30 3.09 -0.90
CA GLN A 127 -10.31 3.91 -2.11
C GLN A 127 -11.31 5.06 -2.02
N THR A 128 -12.47 4.80 -1.43
CA THR A 128 -13.49 5.81 -1.18
C THR A 128 -12.99 6.87 -0.19
N GLU A 129 -12.33 6.46 0.88
CA GLU A 129 -11.79 7.42 1.84
C GLU A 129 -10.64 8.25 1.29
N LYS A 130 -9.76 7.67 0.47
CA LYS A 130 -8.75 8.44 -0.25
C LYS A 130 -9.36 9.49 -1.16
N TYR A 131 -10.46 9.16 -1.84
CA TYR A 131 -11.16 10.12 -2.69
C TYR A 131 -11.78 11.25 -1.84
N LYS A 132 -12.47 10.91 -0.74
CA LYS A 132 -13.04 11.90 0.18
C LYS A 132 -11.97 12.82 0.76
N GLU A 133 -10.82 12.28 1.15
CA GLU A 133 -9.68 13.05 1.66
C GLU A 133 -9.21 14.07 0.62
N ALA A 134 -9.06 13.66 -0.64
CA ALA A 134 -8.67 14.57 -1.72
C ALA A 134 -9.72 15.68 -1.94
N VAL A 135 -11.01 15.34 -1.93
CA VAL A 135 -12.10 16.32 -2.05
C VAL A 135 -12.10 17.31 -0.88
N PHE A 136 -11.93 16.83 0.36
CA PHE A 136 -11.90 17.69 1.53
C PHE A 136 -10.68 18.60 1.54
N LYS A 137 -9.51 18.12 1.11
CA LYS A 137 -8.32 18.96 0.91
C LYS A 137 -8.56 20.05 -0.13
N GLY A 138 -9.24 19.73 -1.23
CA GLY A 138 -9.64 20.71 -2.25
C GLY A 138 -10.56 21.79 -1.67
N LYS A 139 -11.64 21.39 -1.01
CA LYS A 139 -12.60 22.32 -0.38
C LYS A 139 -11.95 23.17 0.71
N LEU A 140 -11.05 22.60 1.50
CA LEU A 140 -10.33 23.34 2.53
C LEU A 140 -9.47 24.44 1.89
N LYS A 141 -8.76 24.12 0.80
CA LYS A 141 -7.96 25.09 0.05
C LYS A 141 -8.82 26.22 -0.51
N GLU A 142 -9.93 25.90 -1.17
CA GLU A 142 -10.88 26.90 -1.69
C GLU A 142 -11.43 27.80 -0.58
N ALA A 143 -11.81 27.23 0.56
CA ALA A 143 -12.30 27.99 1.71
C ALA A 143 -11.23 28.92 2.29
N THR A 144 -9.97 28.46 2.38
CA THR A 144 -8.86 29.29 2.85
C THR A 144 -8.54 30.43 1.89
N GLU A 145 -8.54 30.18 0.59
CA GLU A 145 -8.32 31.23 -0.42
C GLU A 145 -9.45 32.26 -0.40
N THR A 146 -10.70 31.81 -0.29
CA THR A 146 -11.87 32.70 -0.18
C THR A 146 -11.80 33.56 1.08
N LEU A 147 -11.39 32.98 2.21
CA LEU A 147 -11.22 33.72 3.47
C LEU A 147 -10.15 34.81 3.37
N GLU A 148 -9.00 34.51 2.77
CA GLU A 148 -7.92 35.49 2.59
C GLU A 148 -8.33 36.60 1.60
N ASN A 149 -9.05 36.27 0.53
CA ASN A 149 -9.60 37.27 -0.39
C ASN A 149 -10.61 38.19 0.30
N LEU A 150 -11.50 37.63 1.13
CA LEU A 150 -12.48 38.43 1.88
C LEU A 150 -11.81 39.33 2.92
N LYS A 151 -10.78 38.86 3.63
CA LYS A 151 -10.00 39.70 4.54
C LYS A 151 -9.31 40.85 3.80
N THR A 152 -8.71 40.56 2.65
CA THR A 152 -8.03 41.57 1.83
C THR A 152 -9.04 42.62 1.36
N ALA A 153 -10.17 42.21 0.80
CA ALA A 153 -11.23 43.11 0.36
C ALA A 153 -11.81 43.95 1.52
N ALA A 154 -12.04 43.34 2.69
CA ALA A 154 -12.52 44.04 3.87
C ALA A 154 -11.52 45.12 4.32
N LEU A 155 -10.22 44.79 4.35
CA LEU A 155 -9.16 45.72 4.73
C LEU A 155 -8.99 46.84 3.70
N GLU A 156 -9.13 46.56 2.40
CA GLU A 156 -9.16 47.57 1.35
C GLU A 156 -10.35 48.52 1.48
N ILE A 157 -11.55 47.99 1.74
CA ILE A 157 -12.75 48.80 1.98
C ILE A 157 -12.55 49.69 3.20
N GLU A 158 -12.06 49.14 4.30
CA GLU A 158 -11.80 49.89 5.52
C GLU A 158 -10.77 51.00 5.29
N THR A 159 -9.63 50.66 4.67
CA THR A 159 -8.55 51.62 4.37
C THR A 159 -9.02 52.72 3.42
N THR A 160 -9.75 52.37 2.37
CA THR A 160 -10.28 53.32 1.39
C THR A 160 -11.33 54.22 2.02
N SER A 161 -12.24 53.67 2.83
CA SER A 161 -13.27 54.43 3.54
C SER A 161 -12.63 55.43 4.50
N TYR A 162 -11.67 55.00 5.33
CA TYR A 162 -10.94 55.91 6.21
C TYR A 162 -10.17 56.99 5.46
N LYS A 163 -9.55 56.65 4.33
CA LYS A 163 -8.83 57.61 3.49
C LYS A 163 -9.77 58.69 2.94
N ILE A 164 -10.90 58.29 2.36
CA ILE A 164 -11.91 59.21 1.82
C ILE A 164 -12.47 60.11 2.93
N LEU A 165 -12.81 59.55 4.09
CA LEU A 165 -13.29 60.30 5.24
C LEU A 165 -12.28 61.36 5.70
N ARG A 166 -10.99 60.97 5.79
CA ARG A 166 -9.91 61.88 6.19
C ARG A 166 -9.66 62.98 5.18
N GLU A 167 -9.63 62.66 3.89
CA GLU A 167 -9.42 63.63 2.80
C GLU A 167 -10.54 64.68 2.75
N ASN A 168 -11.78 64.27 3.05
CA ASN A 168 -12.94 65.17 3.05
C ASN A 168 -13.21 65.84 4.41
N GLN A 169 -12.34 65.64 5.41
CA GLN A 169 -12.50 66.15 6.79
C GLN A 169 -13.84 65.76 7.44
N THR A 170 -14.41 64.62 7.04
CA THR A 170 -15.66 64.08 7.56
C THR A 170 -15.34 62.87 8.43
N THR A 171 -15.73 62.86 9.70
CA THR A 171 -15.41 61.76 10.62
C THR A 171 -16.43 60.63 10.57
N ASP A 172 -17.69 60.94 10.31
CA ASP A 172 -18.77 59.97 10.16
C ASP A 172 -19.74 60.44 9.07
N LEU A 173 -19.88 59.63 8.01
CA LEU A 173 -20.80 59.88 6.90
C LEU A 173 -22.26 59.96 7.37
N LYS A 174 -22.64 59.13 8.34
CA LYS A 174 -23.98 59.09 8.89
C LYS A 174 -24.28 60.38 9.65
N GLU A 175 -23.44 60.75 10.62
CA GLU A 175 -23.63 61.97 11.40
C GLU A 175 -23.62 63.22 10.52
N ASN A 176 -22.72 63.29 9.53
CA ASN A 176 -22.71 64.41 8.58
C ASN A 176 -23.97 64.46 7.72
N SER A 177 -24.46 63.31 7.24
CA SER A 177 -25.70 63.26 6.45
C SER A 177 -26.91 63.69 7.28
N GLU A 178 -27.00 63.26 8.53
CA GLU A 178 -28.06 63.63 9.47
C GLU A 178 -28.03 65.14 9.78
N PHE A 179 -26.84 65.71 10.00
CA PHE A 179 -26.66 67.14 10.21
C PHE A 179 -27.09 67.97 8.99
N ILE A 180 -26.69 67.57 7.78
CA ILE A 180 -27.10 68.25 6.54
C ILE A 180 -28.62 68.20 6.40
N LEU A 181 -29.24 67.06 6.70
CA LEU A 181 -30.69 66.87 6.63
C LEU A 181 -31.42 67.76 7.63
N GLU A 182 -30.93 67.85 8.87
CA GLU A 182 -31.50 68.74 9.90
C GLU A 182 -31.40 70.22 9.50
N LYS A 183 -30.25 70.64 8.93
CA LYS A 183 -30.07 72.02 8.44
C LYS A 183 -30.95 72.32 7.24
N PHE A 184 -31.14 71.35 6.35
CA PHE A 184 -31.99 71.49 5.19
C PHE A 184 -33.45 71.69 5.59
N GLU A 185 -33.97 70.90 6.54
CA GLU A 185 -35.32 71.07 7.08
C GLU A 185 -35.51 72.42 7.79
N LYS A 186 -34.49 72.91 8.51
CA LYS A 186 -34.52 74.27 9.09
C LYS A 186 -34.55 75.37 8.03
N CYS A 187 -33.75 75.26 6.97
CA CYS A 187 -33.80 76.21 5.86
C CYS A 187 -35.15 76.18 5.15
N LYS A 188 -35.72 74.99 4.93
CA LYS A 188 -37.02 74.82 4.29
C LYS A 188 -38.14 75.47 5.09
N THR A 189 -38.19 75.23 6.40
CA THR A 189 -39.16 75.86 7.31
C THR A 189 -39.01 77.38 7.39
N GLN A 190 -37.78 77.91 7.37
CA GLN A 190 -37.53 79.35 7.28
C GLN A 190 -37.95 79.95 5.93
N LEU A 191 -37.73 79.24 4.83
CA LEU A 191 -38.12 79.66 3.49
C LEU A 191 -39.64 79.67 3.32
N ASP A 192 -40.34 78.66 3.86
CA ASP A 192 -41.79 78.60 3.90
C ASP A 192 -42.36 79.73 4.77
N GLY A 193 -41.77 80.02 5.93
CA GLY A 193 -42.16 81.14 6.78
C GLY A 193 -41.94 82.52 6.13
N LEU A 194 -40.85 82.70 5.38
CA LEU A 194 -40.61 83.91 4.58
C LEU A 194 -41.58 84.03 3.41
N ARG A 195 -42.04 82.91 2.86
CA ARG A 195 -43.05 82.87 1.80
C ARG A 195 -44.44 83.22 2.33
N GLU A 196 -44.75 82.89 3.58
CA GLU A 196 -45.98 83.32 4.27
C GLU A 196 -45.92 84.79 4.74
N LEU A 197 -44.73 85.31 5.03
CA LEU A 197 -44.50 86.72 5.42
C LEU A 197 -44.30 87.67 4.23
N ALA A 198 -44.17 87.16 3.01
CA ALA A 198 -44.09 87.97 1.80
C ALA A 198 -45.51 88.44 1.39
N PRO A 199 -45.76 89.75 1.17
CA PRO A 199 -46.96 90.17 0.46
C PRO A 199 -46.96 89.60 -0.97
N PRO A 200 -48.10 89.51 -1.66
CA PRO A 200 -48.11 89.10 -3.07
C PRO A 200 -47.34 90.15 -3.87
N SER A 201 -46.06 89.88 -4.17
CA SER A 201 -45.32 90.69 -5.13
C SER A 201 -45.78 90.26 -6.52
N GLU A 202 -46.69 91.04 -7.09
CA GLU A 202 -46.73 91.23 -8.53
C GLU A 202 -45.31 91.58 -9.01
N THR A 203 -44.94 91.05 -10.17
CA THR A 203 -43.64 91.14 -10.88
C THR A 203 -42.46 90.29 -10.37
N THR A 204 -42.30 89.10 -10.97
CA THR A 204 -41.02 88.66 -11.56
C THR A 204 -41.19 87.44 -12.47
N THR A 205 -41.77 87.68 -13.66
CA THR A 205 -41.73 86.73 -14.79
C THR A 205 -40.32 86.56 -15.39
N ASN A 206 -39.28 87.22 -14.85
CA ASN A 206 -37.99 87.35 -15.56
C ASN A 206 -36.73 86.89 -14.81
N MET A 207 -36.81 86.36 -13.58
CA MET A 207 -35.63 85.80 -12.88
C MET A 207 -35.49 84.28 -12.97
N ASN A 208 -36.61 83.55 -13.10
CA ASN A 208 -36.58 82.09 -13.23
C ASN A 208 -35.95 81.59 -14.55
N ALA A 209 -35.90 82.44 -15.59
CA ALA A 209 -35.21 82.12 -16.84
C ALA A 209 -33.68 82.23 -16.72
N VAL A 210 -33.17 83.13 -15.87
CA VAL A 210 -31.73 83.37 -15.70
C VAL A 210 -31.07 82.26 -14.86
N PHE A 211 -31.78 81.74 -13.85
CA PHE A 211 -31.27 80.65 -13.01
C PHE A 211 -31.23 79.30 -13.74
N ARG A 212 -32.25 78.98 -14.56
CA ARG A 212 -32.22 77.73 -15.36
C ARG A 212 -31.13 77.73 -16.43
N GLN A 213 -30.79 78.88 -17.00
CA GLN A 213 -29.74 78.94 -18.02
C GLN A 213 -28.35 78.65 -17.44
N LYS A 214 -28.08 79.12 -16.20
CA LYS A 214 -26.81 78.82 -15.49
C LYS A 214 -26.68 77.36 -15.07
N GLU A 215 -27.77 76.69 -14.70
CA GLU A 215 -27.73 75.24 -14.44
C GLU A 215 -27.43 74.43 -15.72
N ILE A 216 -27.98 74.84 -16.86
CA ILE A 216 -27.74 74.16 -18.15
C ILE A 216 -26.29 74.32 -18.62
N ASP A 217 -25.66 75.47 -18.37
CA ASP A 217 -24.26 75.71 -18.77
C ASP A 217 -23.24 74.99 -17.86
N LEU A 218 -23.59 74.72 -16.60
CA LEU A 218 -22.76 73.94 -15.68
C LEU A 218 -22.77 72.44 -16.01
N PHE A 219 -23.84 71.91 -16.59
CA PHE A 219 -23.95 70.51 -17.00
C PHE A 219 -23.41 70.19 -18.41
N LYS A 220 -23.03 71.21 -19.21
CA LYS A 220 -22.41 71.01 -20.53
C LYS A 220 -20.88 70.95 -20.54
N ASN A 221 -20.24 71.24 -19.41
CA ASN A 221 -18.77 71.25 -19.26
C ASN A 221 -18.23 70.07 -18.43
N CYS A 222 -18.97 68.95 -18.38
CA CYS A 222 -18.49 67.65 -17.88
C CYS A 222 -18.63 66.60 -18.98
#